data_AF-A0A8H7FS73-F1
#
_entry.id   AF-A0A8H7FS73-F1
#
_cell.length_a   1.000
_cell.length_b   1.000
_cell.length_c   1.000
_cell.angle_alpha   90.00
_cell.angle_beta   90.00
_cell.angle_gamma   90.00
#
_symmetry.space_group_name_H-M   'P 1'
#
loop_
_entity.id
_entity.type
_entity.pdbx_description
1 polymer ?
#
loop_
_entity_poly.entity_id
_entity_poly.type
_entity_poly.pdbx_seq_one_letter_code
_entity_poly.pdbx_strand_id
1 'polypeptide(L)'
;MDSAYAPNPSIPVSTSKLPTREITRTSAQEHKHRSTEDLGRDDNYARPNYDPPPAPPFVWAPATISLNYQLLDQILRDAQQAPREETGIAKVMDWKCLMTMYNFELLGPGQKIVFGVDCRNSMMYAYTPCLLGGMTVDLPIIVYNCIEALRSRLDIKYILADQAGFPSQSDQENCRYLIKKYNDDRGCYALELDMKSETTASILFTILKYLGNLPFAVLPPLIVQMLDHWCVNPTETRLQHARNNPAETVTKIPLHQVESKQLAIAAVLFRLIPYQFRFIIFYVMEFLWQLQLNDEMKGTAENMAEKFAASFVVGGDHEQARIVVMWLFKRWEHIWRLTFKTTEANYDALLSKSRAEFESQIPKSSSGAPSRPLKQANSARNPFRDICMSGIEAMEQNLVVSVGELHTLNTDLADQLNHAYKTMATWGSTMPLEDSEELEGHINQLIVQKDKACVELDKAQKMLRNMRGKRAEAEASDSE
;
A
#
# COMPACT_ATOMS: atom_id res chain seq x y z
N MET A 1 -49.39 -39.64 39.50
CA MET A 1 -48.36 -38.94 40.27
C MET A 1 -47.00 -39.46 39.83
N ASP A 2 -46.66 -39.41 38.54
CA ASP A 2 -46.44 -38.26 37.63
C ASP A 2 -44.93 -38.19 37.40
N SER A 3 -44.46 -38.54 36.19
CA SER A 3 -44.02 -37.59 35.15
C SER A 3 -42.49 -37.50 35.14
N ALA A 4 -41.74 -37.47 34.04
CA ALA A 4 -42.00 -37.73 32.63
C ALA A 4 -40.61 -37.93 31.98
N TYR A 5 -40.49 -38.91 31.09
CA TYR A 5 -39.45 -38.97 30.07
C TYR A 5 -40.15 -39.43 28.79
N ALA A 6 -40.17 -38.59 27.76
CA ALA A 6 -40.69 -38.92 26.45
C ALA A 6 -39.59 -38.70 25.40
N PRO A 7 -39.33 -39.67 24.51
CA PRO A 7 -38.42 -39.50 23.38
C PRO A 7 -39.15 -39.02 22.12
N ASN A 8 -38.35 -38.41 21.24
CA ASN A 8 -38.69 -37.85 19.92
C ASN A 8 -39.66 -38.68 19.06
N PRO A 9 -40.60 -38.02 18.35
CA PRO A 9 -41.28 -38.61 17.20
C PRO A 9 -40.54 -38.33 15.88
N SER A 10 -40.48 -39.39 15.09
CA SER A 10 -39.98 -39.49 13.72
C SER A 10 -40.70 -38.55 12.76
N ILE A 11 -39.94 -37.87 11.89
CA ILE A 11 -40.45 -37.03 10.80
C ILE A 11 -40.84 -37.94 9.61
N PRO A 12 -42.02 -37.76 9.00
CA PRO A 12 -42.43 -38.53 7.82
C PRO A 12 -41.81 -37.97 6.53
N VAL A 13 -41.30 -38.89 5.71
CA VAL A 13 -40.89 -38.69 4.32
C VAL A 13 -42.11 -38.33 3.48
N SER A 14 -42.13 -37.13 2.90
CA SER A 14 -43.17 -36.70 1.97
C SER A 14 -42.61 -36.71 0.54
N THR A 15 -43.09 -37.65 -0.26
CA THR A 15 -42.87 -37.76 -1.70
C THR A 15 -43.86 -36.85 -2.42
N SER A 16 -43.41 -35.69 -2.92
CA SER A 16 -44.21 -34.86 -3.83
C SER A 16 -43.68 -34.96 -5.26
N LYS A 17 -44.60 -35.28 -6.16
CA LYS A 17 -44.41 -35.56 -7.58
C LYS A 17 -44.17 -34.25 -8.34
N LEU A 18 -43.13 -34.23 -9.17
CA LEU A 18 -42.88 -33.21 -10.18
C LEU A 18 -43.93 -33.28 -11.29
N PRO A 19 -44.48 -32.15 -11.77
CA PRO A 19 -45.28 -32.11 -12.98
C PRO A 19 -44.39 -32.00 -14.22
N THR A 20 -44.49 -33.00 -15.09
CA THR A 20 -44.00 -32.99 -16.46
C THR A 20 -44.71 -31.88 -17.24
N ARG A 21 -43.97 -30.87 -17.70
CA ARG A 21 -44.45 -29.90 -18.70
C ARG A 21 -43.81 -30.22 -20.04
N GLU A 22 -44.65 -30.67 -20.96
CA GLU A 22 -44.39 -30.73 -22.39
C GLU A 22 -44.05 -29.32 -22.91
N ILE A 23 -42.93 -29.20 -23.63
CA ILE A 23 -42.65 -28.04 -24.48
C ILE A 23 -42.68 -28.53 -25.92
N THR A 24 -43.75 -28.16 -26.60
CA THR A 24 -44.02 -28.38 -28.01
C THR A 24 -43.06 -27.53 -28.86
N ARG A 25 -42.42 -28.17 -29.83
CA ARG A 25 -41.71 -27.55 -30.95
C ARG A 25 -42.68 -26.75 -31.84
N THR A 26 -42.33 -25.51 -32.16
CA THR A 26 -42.73 -24.78 -33.39
C THR A 26 -41.50 -23.95 -33.80
N SER A 27 -40.73 -24.41 -34.79
CA SER A 27 -40.79 -24.04 -36.22
C SER A 27 -40.36 -22.59 -36.52
N ALA A 28 -39.12 -22.49 -37.01
CA ALA A 28 -38.64 -21.65 -38.10
C ALA A 28 -39.30 -20.28 -38.34
N GLN A 29 -38.51 -19.22 -38.17
CA GLN A 29 -38.62 -18.06 -39.05
C GLN A 29 -37.23 -17.49 -39.34
N GLU A 30 -36.93 -17.49 -40.63
CA GLU A 30 -35.73 -16.97 -41.27
C GLU A 30 -35.58 -15.46 -41.02
N HIS A 31 -34.40 -15.03 -40.56
CA HIS A 31 -33.97 -13.65 -40.77
C HIS A 31 -32.69 -13.60 -41.61
N LYS A 32 -32.94 -13.21 -42.87
CA LYS A 32 -32.00 -12.83 -43.91
C LYS A 32 -31.05 -11.71 -43.48
N HIS A 33 -29.82 -11.84 -43.96
CA HIS A 33 -28.90 -10.79 -44.41
C HIS A 33 -28.74 -9.53 -43.55
N ARG A 34 -27.60 -9.49 -42.84
CA ARG A 34 -26.83 -8.25 -42.75
C ARG A 34 -25.39 -8.55 -43.14
N SER A 35 -25.07 -8.18 -44.38
CA SER A 35 -23.74 -8.14 -44.96
C SER A 35 -22.87 -7.23 -44.10
N THR A 36 -21.88 -7.81 -43.42
CA THR A 36 -20.77 -7.08 -42.85
C THR A 36 -19.89 -6.60 -44.00
N GLU A 37 -19.83 -5.28 -44.17
CA GLU A 37 -18.87 -4.63 -45.04
C GLU A 37 -17.45 -5.00 -44.62
N ASP A 38 -16.74 -5.52 -45.61
CA ASP A 38 -15.36 -5.91 -45.62
C ASP A 38 -14.49 -4.64 -45.56
N LEU A 39 -14.31 -4.10 -44.33
CA LEU A 39 -13.30 -3.08 -44.07
C LEU A 39 -11.96 -3.80 -43.99
N GLY A 40 -11.20 -3.69 -45.08
CA GLY A 40 -9.83 -4.18 -45.23
C GLY A 40 -9.01 -3.89 -43.97
N ARG A 41 -8.73 -4.96 -43.23
CA ARG A 41 -7.85 -4.95 -42.07
C ARG A 41 -6.42 -4.95 -42.61
N ASP A 42 -5.80 -3.78 -42.67
CA ASP A 42 -4.36 -3.64 -42.90
C ASP A 42 -3.60 -4.27 -41.73
N ASP A 43 -3.39 -5.58 -41.79
CA ASP A 43 -2.60 -6.38 -40.83
C ASP A 43 -1.08 -6.09 -40.89
N ASN A 44 -0.66 -4.97 -41.50
CA ASN A 44 0.74 -4.61 -41.74
C ASN A 44 1.34 -3.62 -40.73
N TYR A 45 0.61 -3.22 -39.68
CA TYR A 45 1.24 -2.55 -38.53
C TYR A 45 1.81 -3.60 -37.58
N ALA A 46 2.90 -4.25 -37.99
CA ALA A 46 3.79 -4.92 -37.06
C ALA A 46 4.22 -3.86 -36.05
N ARG A 47 3.59 -3.86 -34.86
CA ARG A 47 4.02 -2.98 -33.76
C ARG A 47 5.51 -3.25 -33.57
N PRO A 48 6.36 -2.21 -33.56
CA PRO A 48 7.78 -2.40 -33.29
C PRO A 48 7.90 -3.20 -32.00
N ASN A 49 8.73 -4.23 -32.04
CA ASN A 49 8.98 -5.16 -30.93
C ASN A 49 9.51 -4.32 -29.76
N TYR A 50 8.61 -3.78 -28.95
CA TYR A 50 8.93 -2.89 -27.86
C TYR A 50 9.24 -3.79 -26.69
N ASP A 51 10.49 -4.24 -26.60
CA ASP A 51 11.02 -4.76 -25.35
C ASP A 51 11.24 -3.54 -24.44
N PRO A 52 10.34 -3.24 -23.47
CA PRO A 52 10.59 -2.16 -22.54
C PRO A 52 11.92 -2.44 -21.84
N PRO A 53 12.75 -1.41 -21.59
CA PRO A 53 13.96 -1.60 -20.82
C PRO A 53 13.59 -2.26 -19.48
N PRO A 54 14.38 -3.24 -19.00
CA PRO A 54 14.10 -3.91 -17.74
C PRO A 54 14.01 -2.85 -16.64
N ALA A 55 12.97 -2.95 -15.81
CA ALA A 55 12.82 -2.04 -14.68
C ALA A 55 14.10 -2.04 -13.84
N PRO A 56 14.60 -0.88 -13.39
CA PRO A 56 15.82 -0.82 -12.61
C PRO A 56 15.68 -1.73 -11.36
N PRO A 57 16.74 -2.48 -10.99
CA PRO A 57 16.69 -3.35 -9.83
C PRO A 57 16.37 -2.52 -8.60
N PHE A 58 15.23 -2.80 -7.98
CA PHE A 58 14.73 -2.02 -6.87
C PHE A 58 15.48 -2.40 -5.60
N VAL A 59 16.51 -1.63 -5.26
CA VAL A 59 17.28 -1.83 -4.03
C VAL A 59 16.60 -1.05 -2.91
N TRP A 60 15.98 -1.76 -1.97
CA TRP A 60 15.59 -1.17 -0.70
C TRP A 60 16.85 -0.78 0.07
N ALA A 61 16.97 0.49 0.44
CA ALA A 61 18.04 0.92 1.33
C ALA A 61 17.79 0.33 2.73
N PRO A 62 18.71 -0.49 3.29
CA PRO A 62 18.58 -1.03 4.65
C PRO A 62 18.32 0.06 5.70
N ALA A 63 18.81 1.27 5.45
CA ALA A 63 18.55 2.46 6.27
C ALA A 63 17.05 2.78 6.40
N THR A 64 16.28 2.74 5.32
CA THR A 64 14.83 3.02 5.36
C THR A 64 14.07 1.99 6.18
N ILE A 65 14.48 0.72 6.11
CA ILE A 65 13.88 -0.35 6.91
C ILE A 65 14.21 -0.12 8.41
N SER A 66 15.49 0.10 8.72
CA SER A 66 15.96 0.39 10.08
C SER A 66 15.23 1.58 10.71
N LEU A 67 15.06 2.64 9.93
CA LEU A 67 14.32 3.82 10.36
C LEU A 67 12.86 3.53 10.69
N ASN A 68 12.13 2.84 9.79
CA ASN A 68 10.74 2.48 10.07
C ASN A 68 10.62 1.58 11.31
N TYR A 69 11.65 0.79 11.62
CA TYR A 69 11.70 0.04 12.88
C TYR A 69 11.88 0.89 14.11
N GLN A 70 12.83 1.83 14.08
CA GLN A 70 13.04 2.76 15.18
C GLN A 70 11.76 3.54 15.47
N LEU A 71 11.10 3.98 14.40
CA LEU A 71 9.82 4.67 14.49
C LEU A 71 8.72 3.79 15.09
N LEU A 72 8.57 2.55 14.62
CA LEU A 72 7.60 1.61 15.18
C LEU A 72 7.84 1.35 16.66
N ASP A 73 9.09 1.11 17.06
CA ASP A 73 9.45 0.90 18.46
C ASP A 73 9.12 2.10 19.33
N GLN A 74 9.44 3.31 18.85
CA GLN A 74 9.14 4.54 19.56
C GLN A 74 7.63 4.69 19.80
N ILE A 75 6.80 4.47 18.78
CA ILE A 75 5.33 4.54 18.89
C ILE A 75 4.81 3.50 19.89
N LEU A 76 5.35 2.28 19.88
CA LEU A 76 4.92 1.21 20.79
C LEU A 76 5.28 1.53 22.25
N ARG A 77 6.47 2.08 22.51
CA ARG A 77 6.86 2.55 23.85
C ARG A 77 5.93 3.66 24.33
N ASP A 78 5.64 4.64 23.47
CA ASP A 78 4.73 5.74 23.79
C ASP A 78 3.28 5.27 24.00
N ALA A 79 2.90 4.16 23.38
CA ALA A 79 1.58 3.53 23.57
C ALA A 79 1.43 2.80 24.91
N GLN A 80 2.49 2.67 25.71
CA GLN A 80 2.53 1.81 26.90
C GLN A 80 2.08 0.37 26.61
N GLN A 81 2.23 -0.08 25.35
CA GLN A 81 2.02 -1.47 25.01
C GLN A 81 3.23 -2.29 25.49
N ALA A 82 3.00 -3.55 25.84
CA ALA A 82 4.00 -4.42 26.43
C ALA A 82 5.33 -4.42 25.65
N PRO A 83 6.49 -4.43 26.35
CA PRO A 83 7.80 -4.32 25.72
C PRO A 83 8.07 -5.45 24.69
N ARG A 84 9.05 -5.21 23.80
CA ARG A 84 9.44 -6.07 22.65
C ARG A 84 9.55 -7.58 22.93
N GLU A 85 9.79 -7.97 24.17
CA GLU A 85 10.01 -9.35 24.60
C GLU A 85 8.71 -10.14 24.77
N GLU A 86 7.63 -9.51 25.25
CA GLU A 86 6.33 -10.18 25.47
C GLU A 86 5.50 -10.31 24.18
N THR A 87 5.68 -9.38 23.26
CA THR A 87 4.94 -9.29 21.99
C THR A 87 5.55 -10.14 20.87
N GLY A 88 6.68 -10.81 21.15
CA GLY A 88 7.41 -11.60 20.15
C GLY A 88 8.08 -10.76 19.07
N ILE A 89 8.13 -9.42 19.19
CA ILE A 89 8.69 -8.50 18.18
C ILE A 89 10.10 -8.90 17.79
N ALA A 90 10.96 -9.30 18.72
CA ALA A 90 12.32 -9.74 18.38
C ALA A 90 12.34 -10.99 17.48
N LYS A 91 11.34 -11.88 17.58
CA LYS A 91 11.18 -13.07 16.72
C LYS A 91 10.45 -12.74 15.42
N VAL A 92 9.44 -11.89 15.48
CA VAL A 92 8.62 -11.44 14.35
C VAL A 92 9.45 -10.54 13.42
N MET A 93 10.34 -9.74 14.00
CA MET A 93 11.33 -8.89 13.34
C MET A 93 12.70 -9.54 13.23
N ASP A 94 12.78 -10.87 13.34
CA ASP A 94 14.00 -11.57 12.98
C ASP A 94 14.39 -11.08 11.58
N TRP A 95 15.60 -10.52 11.48
CA TRP A 95 16.14 -10.04 10.23
C TRP A 95 16.03 -11.11 9.14
N LYS A 96 16.08 -12.40 9.52
CA LYS A 96 15.83 -13.52 8.62
C LYS A 96 14.42 -13.56 8.02
N CYS A 97 13.37 -13.26 8.79
CA CYS A 97 11.99 -13.20 8.29
C CYS A 97 11.81 -12.04 7.30
N LEU A 98 12.38 -10.89 7.62
CA LEU A 98 12.38 -9.73 6.72
C LEU A 98 13.16 -10.03 5.47
N MET A 99 14.39 -10.53 5.63
CA MET A 99 15.17 -11.00 4.51
C MET A 99 14.38 -12.04 3.73
N THR A 100 13.60 -12.95 4.32
CA THR A 100 12.74 -13.87 3.53
C THR A 100 11.67 -13.14 2.71
N MET A 101 11.02 -12.11 3.27
CA MET A 101 10.08 -11.25 2.51
C MET A 101 10.78 -10.50 1.37
N TYR A 102 12.01 -10.07 1.59
CA TYR A 102 12.80 -9.26 0.66
C TYR A 102 13.74 -10.07 -0.25
N ASN A 103 14.00 -11.34 0.07
CA ASN A 103 14.92 -12.22 -0.64
C ASN A 103 14.21 -12.69 -1.90
N PHE A 104 14.34 -11.83 -2.89
CA PHE A 104 13.85 -12.06 -4.21
C PHE A 104 14.98 -12.72 -5.00
N GLU A 105 14.91 -14.04 -5.09
CA GLU A 105 15.59 -14.70 -6.19
C GLU A 105 14.81 -14.31 -7.44
N LEU A 106 15.43 -13.45 -8.27
CA LEU A 106 15.02 -13.32 -9.64
C LEU A 106 14.94 -14.74 -10.18
N LEU A 107 13.72 -15.17 -10.54
CA LEU A 107 13.62 -16.30 -11.45
C LEU A 107 14.54 -15.91 -12.61
N GLY A 108 15.39 -16.86 -13.05
CA GLY A 108 16.28 -16.63 -14.18
C GLY A 108 15.51 -16.16 -15.43
N PRO A 109 16.11 -16.15 -16.63
CA PRO A 109 15.40 -15.84 -17.88
C PRO A 109 14.32 -16.91 -18.23
N GLY A 110 13.34 -17.07 -17.36
CA GLY A 110 12.25 -18.02 -17.39
C GLY A 110 11.01 -17.43 -18.04
N GLN A 111 9.97 -18.24 -18.07
CA GLN A 111 8.71 -17.96 -18.75
C GLN A 111 8.10 -16.62 -18.28
N LYS A 112 7.76 -15.73 -19.22
CA LYS A 112 7.07 -14.47 -18.95
C LYS A 112 5.58 -14.74 -18.65
N ILE A 113 5.26 -15.13 -17.42
CA ILE A 113 3.89 -15.44 -16.96
C ILE A 113 3.44 -14.46 -15.86
N VAL A 114 2.17 -14.06 -15.87
CA VAL A 114 1.63 -13.09 -14.90
C VAL A 114 1.02 -13.77 -13.67
N PHE A 115 0.25 -14.82 -13.87
CA PHE A 115 -0.39 -15.59 -12.80
C PHE A 115 0.52 -16.68 -12.24
N GLY A 116 0.46 -16.86 -10.91
CA GLY A 116 1.16 -17.94 -10.22
C GLY A 116 2.65 -17.68 -9.98
N VAL A 117 3.13 -16.47 -10.29
CA VAL A 117 4.49 -16.03 -9.98
C VAL A 117 4.48 -14.85 -9.03
N ASP A 118 5.64 -14.57 -8.46
CA ASP A 118 5.86 -13.38 -7.64
C ASP A 118 5.50 -12.11 -8.44
N CYS A 119 4.77 -11.19 -7.81
CA CYS A 119 4.36 -9.95 -8.47
C CYS A 119 5.56 -9.15 -8.98
N ARG A 120 6.71 -9.20 -8.27
CA ARG A 120 7.97 -8.56 -8.66
C ARG A 120 8.48 -9.11 -10.00
N ASN A 121 8.34 -10.41 -10.24
CA ASN A 121 8.69 -11.02 -11.53
C ASN A 121 7.74 -10.55 -12.63
N SER A 122 6.42 -10.61 -12.40
CA SER A 122 5.44 -10.18 -13.42
C SER A 122 5.59 -8.69 -13.77
N MET A 123 5.91 -7.85 -12.79
CA MET A 123 6.06 -6.41 -12.98
C MET A 123 7.29 -6.02 -13.80
N MET A 124 8.25 -6.93 -14.03
CA MET A 124 9.39 -6.63 -14.92
C MET A 124 8.97 -6.45 -16.39
N TYR A 125 7.83 -7.01 -16.79
CA TYR A 125 7.36 -6.98 -18.18
C TYR A 125 5.86 -6.70 -18.34
N ALA A 126 5.05 -6.85 -17.29
CA ALA A 126 3.59 -6.69 -17.31
C ALA A 126 3.15 -5.67 -16.23
N TYR A 127 3.65 -4.44 -16.33
CA TYR A 127 3.27 -3.34 -15.45
C TYR A 127 2.62 -2.19 -16.22
N THR A 128 1.93 -1.32 -15.49
CA THR A 128 1.46 -0.04 -15.98
C THR A 128 1.71 1.04 -14.92
N PRO A 129 2.24 2.21 -15.29
CA PRO A 129 2.34 3.32 -14.37
C PRO A 129 0.94 3.88 -14.08
N CYS A 130 0.70 4.28 -12.84
CA CYS A 130 -0.53 4.96 -12.43
C CYS A 130 -0.22 6.04 -11.39
N LEU A 131 -1.13 6.99 -11.22
CA LEU A 131 -1.01 8.02 -10.18
C LEU A 131 -1.69 7.56 -8.90
N LEU A 132 -0.92 7.43 -7.83
CA LEU A 132 -1.42 6.99 -6.53
C LEU A 132 -0.87 7.88 -5.42
N GLY A 133 -1.76 8.59 -4.72
CA GLY A 133 -1.35 9.51 -3.64
C GLY A 133 -0.47 10.68 -4.11
N GLY A 134 -0.57 11.08 -5.38
CA GLY A 134 0.28 12.11 -5.99
C GLY A 134 1.64 11.60 -6.48
N MET A 135 1.93 10.30 -6.35
CA MET A 135 3.15 9.68 -6.86
C MET A 135 2.84 8.80 -8.07
N THR A 136 3.75 8.77 -9.04
CA THR A 136 3.68 7.79 -10.12
C THR A 136 4.24 6.47 -9.61
N VAL A 137 3.43 5.41 -9.68
CA VAL A 137 3.79 4.08 -9.19
C VAL A 137 3.48 3.04 -10.24
N ASP A 138 4.33 2.02 -10.33
CA ASP A 138 4.09 0.89 -11.20
C ASP A 138 3.21 -0.15 -10.49
N LEU A 139 2.19 -0.62 -11.19
CA LEU A 139 1.31 -1.70 -10.74
C LEU A 139 1.32 -2.85 -11.75
N PRO A 140 1.08 -4.10 -11.31
CA PRO A 140 0.79 -5.17 -12.25
C PRO A 140 -0.39 -4.78 -13.14
N ILE A 141 -0.23 -4.93 -14.45
CA ILE A 141 -1.23 -4.47 -15.44
C ILE A 141 -2.61 -5.06 -15.18
N ILE A 142 -2.67 -6.31 -14.72
CA ILE A 142 -3.91 -6.99 -14.35
C ILE A 142 -4.63 -6.33 -13.17
N VAL A 143 -3.90 -5.90 -12.14
CA VAL A 143 -4.48 -5.22 -10.98
C VAL A 143 -5.10 -3.91 -11.42
N TYR A 144 -4.37 -3.13 -12.22
CA TYR A 144 -4.86 -1.87 -12.76
C TYR A 144 -6.11 -2.08 -13.63
N ASN A 145 -6.03 -2.93 -14.65
CA ASN A 145 -7.13 -3.15 -15.61
C ASN A 145 -8.40 -3.67 -14.92
N CYS A 146 -8.28 -4.61 -13.98
CA CYS A 146 -9.42 -5.11 -13.22
C CYS A 146 -10.06 -4.00 -12.38
N ILE A 147 -9.27 -3.24 -11.62
CA ILE A 147 -9.80 -2.18 -10.74
C ILE A 147 -10.43 -1.05 -11.55
N GLU A 148 -9.81 -0.62 -12.66
CA GLU A 148 -10.37 0.42 -13.51
C GLU A 148 -11.67 -0.01 -14.19
N ALA A 149 -11.75 -1.28 -14.63
CA ALA A 149 -12.99 -1.82 -15.16
C ALA A 149 -14.09 -1.86 -14.07
N LEU A 150 -13.76 -2.33 -12.87
CA LEU A 150 -14.69 -2.39 -11.74
C LEU A 150 -15.17 -1.00 -11.27
N ARG A 151 -14.31 0.03 -11.29
CA ARG A 151 -14.69 1.41 -10.95
C ARG A 151 -15.83 1.96 -11.82
N SER A 152 -15.92 1.50 -13.07
CA SER A 152 -16.95 1.93 -14.01
C SER A 152 -18.30 1.18 -13.87
N ARG A 153 -18.39 0.20 -12.97
CA ARG A 153 -19.53 -0.73 -12.84
C ARG A 153 -20.45 -0.38 -11.67
N LEU A 154 -21.73 -0.16 -11.95
CA LEU A 154 -22.76 0.07 -10.92
C LEU A 154 -23.26 -1.22 -10.26
N ASP A 155 -23.12 -2.36 -10.95
CA ASP A 155 -23.62 -3.68 -10.53
C ASP A 155 -22.68 -4.39 -9.55
N ILE A 156 -21.47 -3.89 -9.34
CA ILE A 156 -20.51 -4.44 -8.38
C ILE A 156 -21.09 -4.55 -6.96
N LYS A 157 -22.02 -3.64 -6.61
CA LYS A 157 -22.71 -3.65 -5.33
C LYS A 157 -23.45 -4.95 -5.06
N TYR A 158 -24.14 -5.47 -6.07
CA TYR A 158 -24.95 -6.68 -5.93
C TYR A 158 -24.05 -7.90 -5.76
N ILE A 159 -22.94 -7.95 -6.48
CA ILE A 159 -22.00 -9.07 -6.44
C ILE A 159 -21.23 -9.10 -5.12
N LEU A 160 -20.90 -7.93 -4.57
CA LEU A 160 -20.27 -7.83 -3.26
C LEU A 160 -21.25 -8.09 -2.12
N ALA A 161 -22.54 -7.74 -2.29
CA ALA A 161 -23.59 -8.01 -1.31
C ALA A 161 -24.03 -9.49 -1.29
N ASP A 162 -23.91 -10.21 -2.41
CA ASP A 162 -24.36 -11.58 -2.52
C ASP A 162 -23.44 -12.56 -1.74
N GLN A 163 -24.03 -13.19 -0.72
CA GLN A 163 -23.42 -14.26 0.07
C GLN A 163 -23.27 -15.56 -0.74
N ALA A 164 -24.08 -15.77 -1.78
CA ALA A 164 -23.99 -16.95 -2.64
C ALA A 164 -22.80 -16.89 -3.63
N GLY A 165 -21.98 -15.84 -3.54
CA GLY A 165 -21.03 -15.33 -4.54
C GLY A 165 -19.85 -16.22 -4.95
N PHE A 166 -20.14 -17.43 -5.40
CA PHE A 166 -19.28 -18.16 -6.31
C PHE A 166 -19.59 -17.75 -7.76
N PRO A 167 -18.56 -17.56 -8.60
CA PRO A 167 -18.76 -17.30 -10.01
C PRO A 167 -19.58 -18.42 -10.65
N SER A 168 -20.53 -18.05 -11.53
CA SER A 168 -21.24 -19.03 -12.35
C SER A 168 -20.24 -19.87 -13.15
N GLN A 169 -20.63 -21.05 -13.64
CA GLN A 169 -19.73 -21.86 -14.47
C GLN A 169 -19.19 -21.05 -15.67
N SER A 170 -20.02 -20.20 -16.28
CA SER A 170 -19.62 -19.31 -17.37
C SER A 170 -18.57 -18.29 -16.92
N ASP A 171 -18.72 -17.69 -15.73
CA ASP A 171 -17.71 -16.76 -15.19
C ASP A 171 -16.39 -17.48 -14.87
N GLN A 172 -16.43 -18.74 -14.43
CA GLN A 172 -15.23 -19.53 -14.19
C GLN A 172 -14.49 -19.84 -15.49
N GLU A 173 -15.22 -20.23 -16.54
CA GLU A 173 -14.65 -20.46 -17.87
C GLU A 173 -14.05 -19.19 -18.46
N ASN A 174 -14.75 -18.07 -18.30
CA ASN A 174 -14.25 -16.76 -18.73
C ASN A 174 -13.00 -16.33 -17.95
N CYS A 175 -12.98 -16.52 -16.63
CA CYS A 175 -11.79 -16.28 -15.83
C CYS A 175 -10.59 -17.12 -16.28
N ARG A 176 -10.79 -18.41 -16.63
CA ARG A 176 -9.71 -19.24 -17.21
C ARG A 176 -9.21 -18.68 -18.53
N TYR A 177 -10.11 -18.16 -19.37
CA TYR A 177 -9.74 -17.48 -20.61
C TYR A 177 -8.92 -16.20 -20.33
N LEU A 178 -9.35 -15.36 -19.40
CA LEU A 178 -8.63 -14.14 -19.00
C LEU A 178 -7.24 -14.48 -18.44
N ILE A 179 -7.13 -15.47 -17.55
CA ILE A 179 -5.84 -15.96 -17.03
C ILE A 179 -4.91 -16.38 -18.17
N LYS A 180 -5.43 -17.15 -19.13
CA LYS A 180 -4.65 -17.59 -20.30
C LYS A 180 -4.16 -16.39 -21.12
N LYS A 181 -4.99 -15.36 -21.29
CA LYS A 181 -4.63 -14.13 -22.01
C LYS A 181 -3.55 -13.30 -21.30
N TYR A 182 -3.60 -13.20 -19.97
CA TYR A 182 -2.55 -12.52 -19.21
C TYR A 182 -1.23 -13.30 -19.17
N ASN A 183 -1.28 -14.64 -19.24
CA ASN A 183 -0.11 -15.51 -19.32
C ASN A 183 0.38 -15.77 -20.75
N ASP A 184 -0.20 -15.11 -21.77
CA ASP A 184 0.21 -15.25 -23.16
C ASP A 184 1.62 -14.68 -23.36
N ASP A 185 2.53 -15.50 -23.89
CA ASP A 185 3.95 -15.19 -24.03
C ASP A 185 4.25 -14.22 -25.18
N ARG A 186 3.24 -13.89 -25.98
CA ARG A 186 3.30 -12.90 -27.08
C ARG A 186 3.59 -11.46 -26.63
N GLY A 187 3.77 -11.22 -25.33
CA GLY A 187 4.23 -9.94 -24.77
C GLY A 187 3.14 -8.87 -24.65
N CYS A 188 1.90 -9.16 -25.02
CA CYS A 188 0.80 -8.21 -24.91
C CYS A 188 0.15 -8.18 -23.52
N TYR A 189 0.27 -9.23 -22.69
CA TYR A 189 -0.30 -9.32 -21.34
C TYR A 189 -1.74 -8.78 -21.22
N ALA A 190 -2.58 -9.14 -22.19
CA ALA A 190 -3.96 -8.67 -22.33
C ALA A 190 -4.16 -7.14 -22.51
N LEU A 191 -3.15 -6.39 -22.98
CA LEU A 191 -3.28 -4.97 -23.39
C LEU A 191 -4.35 -4.75 -24.47
N GLU A 192 -4.63 -5.77 -25.28
CA GLU A 192 -5.66 -5.77 -26.33
C GLU A 192 -7.06 -6.08 -25.80
N LEU A 193 -7.17 -6.53 -24.56
CA LEU A 193 -8.44 -7.00 -23.99
C LEU A 193 -9.19 -5.84 -23.35
N ASP A 194 -10.41 -5.59 -23.81
CA ASP A 194 -11.30 -4.62 -23.18
C ASP A 194 -11.95 -5.23 -21.93
N MET A 195 -11.31 -5.04 -20.77
CA MET A 195 -11.84 -5.49 -19.49
C MET A 195 -13.21 -4.87 -19.16
N LYS A 196 -13.59 -3.75 -19.80
CA LYS A 196 -14.93 -3.16 -19.62
C LYS A 196 -16.03 -3.89 -20.39
N SER A 197 -15.70 -4.82 -21.28
CA SER A 197 -16.69 -5.69 -21.90
C SER A 197 -17.00 -6.95 -21.08
N GLU A 198 -16.13 -7.30 -20.12
CA GLU A 198 -16.24 -8.52 -19.31
C GLU A 198 -17.29 -8.40 -18.19
N THR A 199 -17.89 -9.51 -17.76
CA THR A 199 -18.86 -9.47 -16.65
C THR A 199 -18.19 -9.05 -15.34
N THR A 200 -18.89 -8.28 -14.51
CA THR A 200 -18.35 -7.80 -13.22
C THR A 200 -17.92 -8.96 -12.31
N ALA A 201 -18.64 -10.09 -12.35
CA ALA A 201 -18.28 -11.31 -11.63
C ALA A 201 -16.97 -11.92 -12.15
N SER A 202 -16.79 -12.01 -13.47
CA SER A 202 -15.54 -12.48 -14.07
C SER A 202 -14.35 -11.58 -13.72
N ILE A 203 -14.52 -10.26 -13.77
CA ILE A 203 -13.46 -9.30 -13.43
C ILE A 203 -13.06 -9.43 -11.95
N LEU A 204 -14.04 -9.43 -11.05
CA LEU A 204 -13.81 -9.58 -9.60
C LEU A 204 -13.13 -10.92 -9.30
N PHE A 205 -13.61 -12.01 -9.90
CA PHE A 205 -13.00 -13.32 -9.70
C PHE A 205 -11.58 -13.39 -10.26
N THR A 206 -11.30 -12.74 -11.39
CA THR A 206 -9.97 -12.66 -11.99
C THR A 206 -8.97 -11.96 -11.07
N ILE A 207 -9.32 -10.79 -10.49
CA ILE A 207 -8.42 -10.10 -9.55
C ILE A 207 -8.25 -10.88 -8.23
N LEU A 208 -9.32 -11.45 -7.68
CA LEU A 208 -9.23 -12.29 -6.46
C LEU A 208 -8.34 -13.51 -6.70
N LYS A 209 -8.45 -14.13 -7.89
CA LYS A 209 -7.63 -15.27 -8.29
C LYS A 209 -6.18 -14.89 -8.52
N TYR A 210 -5.91 -13.69 -9.05
CA TYR A 210 -4.55 -13.18 -9.18
C TYR A 210 -3.92 -13.01 -7.80
N LEU A 211 -4.56 -12.24 -6.92
CA LEU A 211 -4.06 -11.94 -5.58
C LEU A 211 -3.85 -13.22 -4.75
N GLY A 212 -4.83 -14.14 -4.77
CA GLY A 212 -4.77 -15.39 -4.01
C GLY A 212 -3.82 -16.45 -4.58
N ASN A 213 -3.36 -16.31 -5.82
CA ASN A 213 -2.37 -17.22 -6.44
C ASN A 213 -0.94 -16.66 -6.39
N LEU A 214 -0.72 -15.49 -5.78
CA LEU A 214 0.64 -14.98 -5.59
C LEU A 214 1.41 -15.92 -4.64
N PRO A 215 2.68 -16.28 -4.94
CA PRO A 215 3.49 -17.12 -4.06
C PRO A 215 3.67 -16.53 -2.66
N PHE A 216 3.65 -15.19 -2.58
CA PHE A 216 3.65 -14.45 -1.33
C PHE A 216 2.35 -13.65 -1.21
N ALA A 217 1.75 -13.74 -0.04
CA ALA A 217 0.58 -12.94 0.32
C ALA A 217 0.87 -11.44 0.14
N VAL A 218 -0.08 -10.70 -0.44
CA VAL A 218 0.09 -9.25 -0.60
C VAL A 218 0.18 -8.56 0.76
N LEU A 219 -0.60 -9.04 1.71
CA LEU A 219 -0.48 -8.71 3.13
C LEU A 219 0.17 -9.90 3.85
N PRO A 220 1.48 -9.84 4.15
CA PRO A 220 2.20 -10.94 4.78
C PRO A 220 1.54 -11.34 6.11
N PRO A 221 1.41 -12.65 6.44
CA PRO A 221 0.79 -13.10 7.69
C PRO A 221 1.41 -12.46 8.94
N LEU A 222 2.72 -12.17 8.88
CA LEU A 222 3.45 -11.46 9.92
C LEU A 222 2.86 -10.05 10.21
N ILE A 223 2.57 -9.30 9.15
CA ILE A 223 1.98 -7.97 9.24
C ILE A 223 0.53 -8.07 9.74
N VAL A 224 -0.21 -9.11 9.33
CA VAL A 224 -1.57 -9.38 9.84
C VAL A 224 -1.56 -9.59 11.34
N GLN A 225 -0.65 -10.42 11.86
CA GLN A 225 -0.53 -10.67 13.30
C GLN A 225 -0.16 -9.40 14.07
N MET A 226 0.74 -8.57 13.53
CA MET A 226 1.10 -7.29 14.15
C MET A 226 -0.06 -6.29 14.15
N LEU A 227 -0.79 -6.17 13.04
CA LEU A 227 -1.99 -5.35 12.96
C LEU A 227 -3.05 -5.83 13.95
N ASP A 228 -3.26 -7.14 14.02
CA ASP A 228 -4.21 -7.73 14.95
C ASP A 228 -3.84 -7.41 16.40
N HIS A 229 -2.59 -7.68 16.79
CA HIS A 229 -2.13 -7.53 18.16
C HIS A 229 -2.06 -6.06 18.63
N TRP A 230 -1.53 -5.15 17.81
CA TRP A 230 -1.32 -3.74 18.23
C TRP A 230 -2.45 -2.80 17.86
N CYS A 231 -3.25 -3.14 16.84
CA CYS A 231 -4.27 -2.25 16.31
C CYS A 231 -5.69 -2.77 16.58
N VAL A 232 -5.99 -3.99 16.16
CA VAL A 232 -7.35 -4.57 16.25
C VAL A 232 -7.71 -4.90 17.69
N ASN A 233 -6.96 -5.76 18.37
CA ASN A 233 -7.25 -6.22 19.72
C ASN A 233 -7.44 -5.09 20.74
N PRO A 234 -6.58 -4.03 20.77
CA PRO A 234 -6.80 -2.89 21.65
C PRO A 234 -8.06 -2.09 21.30
N THR A 235 -8.40 -2.03 20.01
CA THR A 235 -9.64 -1.39 19.57
C THR A 235 -10.86 -2.18 20.03
N GLU A 236 -10.88 -3.50 19.82
CA GLU A 236 -11.97 -4.37 20.24
C GLU A 236 -12.15 -4.39 21.74
N THR A 237 -11.05 -4.43 22.51
CA THR A 237 -11.08 -4.37 23.98
C THR A 237 -11.77 -3.09 24.46
N ARG A 238 -11.44 -1.94 23.85
CA ARG A 238 -12.10 -0.66 24.18
C ARG A 238 -13.57 -0.66 23.80
N LEU A 239 -13.91 -1.17 22.61
CA LEU A 239 -15.31 -1.28 22.17
C LEU A 239 -16.12 -2.21 23.08
N GLN A 240 -15.52 -3.30 23.56
CA GLN A 240 -16.15 -4.22 24.48
C GLN A 240 -16.34 -3.60 25.86
N HIS A 241 -15.34 -2.88 26.38
CA HIS A 241 -15.47 -2.11 27.62
C HIS A 241 -16.58 -1.06 27.52
N ALA A 242 -16.63 -0.33 26.40
CA ALA A 242 -17.66 0.66 26.11
C ALA A 242 -19.08 0.06 26.06
N ARG A 243 -19.22 -1.17 25.54
CA ARG A 243 -20.48 -1.93 25.52
C ARG A 243 -20.89 -2.40 26.92
N ASN A 244 -19.93 -2.83 27.73
CA ASN A 244 -20.17 -3.33 29.08
C ASN A 244 -20.48 -2.20 30.07
N ASN A 245 -19.93 -0.99 29.85
CA ASN A 245 -20.03 0.15 30.75
C ASN A 245 -20.64 1.40 30.09
N PRO A 246 -21.89 1.34 29.55
CA PRO A 246 -22.47 2.43 28.76
C PRO A 246 -22.58 3.77 29.51
N ALA A 247 -22.63 3.74 30.85
CA ALA A 247 -22.68 4.94 31.70
C ALA A 247 -21.36 5.73 31.73
N GLU A 248 -20.22 5.06 31.53
CA GLU A 248 -18.90 5.71 31.49
C GLU A 248 -18.54 6.20 30.08
N THR A 249 -19.22 5.68 29.04
CA THR A 249 -18.88 5.91 27.63
C THR A 249 -19.41 7.23 27.04
N VAL A 250 -19.82 8.20 27.86
CA VAL A 250 -20.23 9.54 27.38
C VAL A 250 -19.00 10.41 27.11
N THR A 251 -18.02 9.89 26.37
CA THR A 251 -16.96 10.72 25.80
C THR A 251 -17.26 10.93 24.32
N LYS A 252 -17.59 12.18 23.96
CA LYS A 252 -17.79 12.65 22.58
C LYS A 252 -16.51 12.62 21.74
N ILE A 253 -15.47 11.92 22.19
CA ILE A 253 -14.17 11.91 21.52
C ILE A 253 -14.30 11.07 20.26
N PRO A 254 -14.04 11.63 19.07
CA PRO A 254 -14.07 10.87 17.83
C PRO A 254 -13.13 9.65 17.92
N LEU A 255 -13.59 8.49 17.46
CA LEU A 255 -12.88 7.22 17.57
C LEU A 255 -11.42 7.30 17.06
N HIS A 256 -11.19 8.06 15.97
CA HIS A 256 -9.85 8.26 15.40
C HIS A 256 -8.87 8.98 16.33
N GLN A 257 -9.32 9.80 17.28
CA GLN A 257 -8.44 10.46 18.25
C GLN A 257 -7.97 9.49 19.33
N VAL A 258 -8.84 8.58 19.76
CA VAL A 258 -8.50 7.50 20.71
C VAL A 258 -7.61 6.44 20.04
N GLU A 259 -7.72 6.33 18.72
CA GLU A 259 -6.99 5.37 17.89
C GLU A 259 -5.72 5.92 17.23
N SER A 260 -5.31 7.16 17.54
CA SER A 260 -4.19 7.82 16.84
C SER A 260 -2.91 6.98 16.82
N LYS A 261 -2.61 6.30 17.94
CA LYS A 261 -1.45 5.39 18.05
C LYS A 261 -1.61 4.14 17.19
N GLN A 262 -2.79 3.52 17.18
CA GLN A 262 -3.06 2.35 16.33
C GLN A 262 -2.97 2.69 14.84
N LEU A 263 -3.50 3.85 14.44
CA LEU A 263 -3.41 4.35 13.07
C LEU A 263 -1.96 4.61 12.66
N ALA A 264 -1.15 5.18 13.56
CA ALA A 264 0.27 5.40 13.35
C ALA A 264 1.04 4.07 13.22
N ILE A 265 0.76 3.09 14.09
CA ILE A 265 1.36 1.75 14.02
C ILE A 265 1.03 1.09 12.68
N ALA A 266 -0.25 1.08 12.28
CA ALA A 266 -0.68 0.50 11.01
C ALA A 266 0.03 1.16 9.82
N ALA A 267 0.13 2.49 9.80
CA ALA A 267 0.83 3.23 8.74
C ALA A 267 2.31 2.82 8.63
N VAL A 268 3.02 2.69 9.76
CA VAL A 268 4.43 2.23 9.76
C VAL A 268 4.55 0.77 9.32
N LEU A 269 3.64 -0.10 9.76
CA LEU A 269 3.60 -1.50 9.32
C LEU A 269 3.44 -1.62 7.79
N PHE A 270 2.60 -0.80 7.17
CA PHE A 270 2.49 -0.77 5.70
C PHE A 270 3.77 -0.28 5.01
N ARG A 271 4.58 0.57 5.65
CA ARG A 271 5.87 1.00 5.10
C ARG A 271 6.91 -0.11 5.09
N LEU A 272 6.77 -1.09 5.98
CA LEU A 272 7.61 -2.28 6.06
C LEU A 272 7.22 -3.37 5.04
N ILE A 273 6.13 -3.20 4.30
CA ILE A 273 5.77 -4.12 3.20
C ILE A 273 6.63 -3.77 1.97
N PRO A 274 7.16 -4.77 1.23
CA PRO A 274 7.90 -4.50 0.01
C PRO A 274 7.07 -3.70 -1.00
N TYR A 275 7.74 -2.86 -1.76
CA TYR A 275 7.15 -1.75 -2.52
C TYR A 275 6.01 -2.23 -3.42
N GLN A 276 6.26 -3.29 -4.17
CA GLN A 276 5.35 -3.85 -5.16
C GLN A 276 4.05 -4.33 -4.51
N PHE A 277 4.14 -5.11 -3.42
CA PHE A 277 2.98 -5.58 -2.68
C PHE A 277 2.25 -4.43 -1.97
N ARG A 278 3.00 -3.46 -1.42
CA ARG A 278 2.44 -2.28 -0.77
C ARG A 278 1.54 -1.51 -1.74
N PHE A 279 1.98 -1.22 -2.96
CA PHE A 279 1.16 -0.48 -3.92
C PHE A 279 -0.05 -1.27 -4.43
N ILE A 280 0.06 -2.60 -4.55
CA ILE A 280 -1.10 -3.45 -4.85
C ILE A 280 -2.16 -3.32 -3.76
N ILE A 281 -1.80 -3.51 -2.47
CA ILE A 281 -2.74 -3.33 -1.35
C ILE A 281 -3.33 -1.94 -1.41
N PHE A 282 -2.50 -0.93 -1.59
CA PHE A 282 -2.91 0.45 -1.52
C PHE A 282 -3.91 0.81 -2.61
N TYR A 283 -3.67 0.35 -3.83
CA TYR A 283 -4.57 0.57 -4.94
C TYR A 283 -5.92 -0.14 -4.74
N VAL A 284 -5.89 -1.40 -4.29
CA VAL A 284 -7.10 -2.19 -4.07
C VAL A 284 -7.89 -1.65 -2.88
N MET A 285 -7.24 -1.34 -1.76
CA MET A 285 -7.89 -0.81 -0.56
C MET A 285 -8.46 0.58 -0.80
N GLU A 286 -7.81 1.44 -1.58
CA GLU A 286 -8.36 2.74 -1.98
C GLU A 286 -9.64 2.57 -2.80
N PHE A 287 -9.64 1.65 -3.76
CA PHE A 287 -10.84 1.29 -4.50
C PHE A 287 -11.96 0.77 -3.58
N LEU A 288 -11.66 -0.17 -2.69
CA LEU A 288 -12.66 -0.75 -1.77
C LEU A 288 -13.19 0.29 -0.77
N TRP A 289 -12.35 1.22 -0.31
CA TRP A 289 -12.76 2.33 0.53
C TRP A 289 -13.68 3.30 -0.22
N GLN A 290 -13.36 3.64 -1.47
CA GLN A 290 -14.23 4.47 -2.33
C GLN A 290 -15.61 3.84 -2.53
N LEU A 291 -15.69 2.51 -2.66
CA LEU A 291 -16.99 1.82 -2.73
C LEU A 291 -17.81 2.01 -1.45
N GLN A 292 -17.19 2.04 -0.27
CA GLN A 292 -17.89 2.22 1.01
C GLN A 292 -18.42 3.64 1.23
N LEU A 293 -17.86 4.63 0.55
CA LEU A 293 -18.38 6.01 0.60
C LEU A 293 -19.74 6.16 -0.07
N ASN A 294 -20.12 5.20 -0.92
CA ASN A 294 -21.45 5.18 -1.51
C ASN A 294 -22.46 4.71 -0.45
N ASP A 295 -23.45 5.54 -0.12
CA ASP A 295 -24.47 5.24 0.89
C ASP A 295 -25.22 3.93 0.61
N GLU A 296 -25.36 3.55 -0.66
CA GLU A 296 -25.98 2.28 -1.08
C GLU A 296 -25.15 1.04 -0.71
N MET A 297 -23.87 1.22 -0.39
CA MET A 297 -22.92 0.16 -0.04
C MET A 297 -22.75 -0.01 1.47
N LYS A 298 -23.49 0.74 2.30
CA LYS A 298 -23.43 0.60 3.76
C LYS A 298 -23.81 -0.84 4.16
N GLY A 299 -22.93 -1.48 4.92
CA GLY A 299 -23.08 -2.87 5.36
C GLY A 299 -22.33 -3.90 4.49
N THR A 300 -21.85 -3.53 3.30
CA THR A 300 -21.07 -4.46 2.45
C THR A 300 -19.62 -4.63 2.89
N ALA A 301 -19.14 -3.85 3.86
CA ALA A 301 -17.77 -3.90 4.34
C ALA A 301 -17.37 -5.28 4.88
N GLU A 302 -18.29 -5.98 5.55
CA GLU A 302 -18.06 -7.34 6.06
C GLU A 302 -17.92 -8.35 4.92
N ASN A 303 -18.83 -8.31 3.93
CA ASN A 303 -18.76 -9.18 2.76
C ASN A 303 -17.53 -8.88 1.90
N MET A 304 -17.15 -7.61 1.75
CA MET A 304 -15.92 -7.22 1.06
C MET A 304 -14.69 -7.75 1.81
N ALA A 305 -14.67 -7.63 3.13
CA ALA A 305 -13.57 -8.15 3.94
C ALA A 305 -13.49 -9.67 3.82
N GLU A 306 -14.62 -10.37 3.85
CA GLU A 306 -14.68 -11.82 3.64
C GLU A 306 -14.11 -12.24 2.28
N LYS A 307 -14.52 -11.58 1.20
CA LYS A 307 -14.07 -11.92 -0.17
C LYS A 307 -12.58 -11.60 -0.38
N PHE A 308 -12.08 -10.47 0.12
CA PHE A 308 -10.70 -10.02 -0.12
C PHE A 308 -9.68 -10.53 0.90
N ALA A 309 -10.07 -10.83 2.14
CA ALA A 309 -9.13 -11.24 3.18
C ALA A 309 -8.38 -12.53 2.82
N ALA A 310 -9.09 -13.54 2.28
CA ALA A 310 -8.47 -14.78 1.83
C ALA A 310 -7.50 -14.57 0.66
N SER A 311 -7.77 -13.58 -0.20
CA SER A 311 -6.89 -13.21 -1.32
C SER A 311 -5.70 -12.35 -0.90
N PHE A 312 -5.82 -11.55 0.16
CA PHE A 312 -4.71 -10.74 0.67
C PHE A 312 -3.74 -11.54 1.54
N VAL A 313 -4.25 -12.53 2.27
CA VAL A 313 -3.49 -13.31 3.26
C VAL A 313 -3.46 -14.78 2.83
N VAL A 314 -2.45 -15.15 2.05
CA VAL A 314 -2.22 -16.54 1.64
C VAL A 314 -1.61 -17.34 2.80
N GLY A 315 -2.22 -18.47 3.16
CA GLY A 315 -1.67 -19.45 4.13
C GLY A 315 -1.79 -19.09 5.61
N GLY A 316 -2.54 -18.04 5.97
CA GLY A 316 -2.80 -17.63 7.36
C GLY A 316 -4.18 -18.03 7.89
N ASP A 317 -4.51 -17.56 9.10
CA ASP A 317 -5.86 -17.65 9.65
C ASP A 317 -6.79 -16.69 8.89
N HIS A 318 -7.73 -17.25 8.13
CA HIS A 318 -8.67 -16.50 7.31
C HIS A 318 -9.61 -15.62 8.15
N GLU A 319 -9.99 -16.05 9.35
CA GLU A 319 -10.89 -15.28 10.21
C GLU A 319 -10.16 -14.08 10.79
N GLN A 320 -8.93 -14.27 11.27
CA GLN A 320 -8.07 -13.17 11.72
C GLN A 320 -7.82 -12.17 10.57
N ALA A 321 -7.52 -12.66 9.37
CA ALA A 321 -7.36 -11.82 8.18
C ALA A 321 -8.62 -11.00 7.89
N ARG A 322 -9.80 -11.62 7.97
CA ARG A 322 -11.10 -10.96 7.77
C ARG A 322 -11.31 -9.83 8.77
N ILE A 323 -11.04 -10.07 10.05
CA ILE A 323 -11.17 -9.06 11.12
C ILE A 323 -10.19 -7.90 10.87
N VAL A 324 -8.93 -8.19 10.55
CA VAL A 324 -7.92 -7.17 10.25
C VAL A 324 -8.32 -6.33 9.03
N VAL A 325 -8.73 -6.95 7.92
CA VAL A 325 -9.15 -6.24 6.70
C VAL A 325 -10.39 -5.36 6.98
N MET A 326 -11.35 -5.87 7.76
CA MET A 326 -12.49 -5.06 8.19
C MET A 326 -12.07 -3.85 9.05
N TRP A 327 -11.12 -4.05 9.97
CA TRP A 327 -10.58 -2.96 10.78
C TRP A 327 -9.89 -1.90 9.92
N LEU A 328 -9.11 -2.33 8.93
CA LEU A 328 -8.42 -1.47 7.97
C LEU A 328 -9.40 -0.64 7.14
N PHE A 329 -10.47 -1.23 6.61
CA PHE A 329 -11.45 -0.51 5.80
C PHE A 329 -12.05 0.70 6.52
N LYS A 330 -12.46 0.49 7.78
CA LYS A 330 -13.08 1.54 8.61
C LYS A 330 -12.14 2.72 8.90
N ARG A 331 -10.84 2.55 8.64
CA ARG A 331 -9.76 3.48 9.01
C ARG A 331 -8.87 3.85 7.84
N TRP A 332 -9.22 3.41 6.63
CA TRP A 332 -8.32 3.44 5.49
C TRP A 332 -7.90 4.87 5.14
N GLU A 333 -8.83 5.83 5.11
CA GLU A 333 -8.54 7.25 4.86
C GLU A 333 -7.42 7.81 5.76
N HIS A 334 -7.44 7.45 7.05
CA HIS A 334 -6.45 7.92 8.01
C HIS A 334 -5.11 7.21 7.82
N ILE A 335 -5.13 5.88 7.68
CA ILE A 335 -3.93 5.07 7.45
C ILE A 335 -3.24 5.50 6.16
N TRP A 336 -4.01 5.70 5.10
CA TRP A 336 -3.57 6.21 3.81
C TRP A 336 -2.82 7.54 3.97
N ARG A 337 -3.48 8.52 4.59
CA ARG A 337 -2.91 9.85 4.81
C ARG A 337 -1.62 9.77 5.63
N LEU A 338 -1.62 9.02 6.72
CA LEU A 338 -0.42 8.83 7.55
C LEU A 338 0.68 8.08 6.80
N THR A 339 0.35 7.20 5.87
CA THR A 339 1.38 6.49 5.11
C THR A 339 2.05 7.40 4.09
N PHE A 340 1.31 8.22 3.34
CA PHE A 340 1.86 9.07 2.28
C PHE A 340 2.28 10.47 2.70
N LYS A 341 1.58 11.13 3.63
CA LYS A 341 1.89 12.51 4.01
C LYS A 341 3.07 12.61 4.95
N THR A 342 3.40 11.53 5.66
CA THR A 342 4.38 11.59 6.73
C THR A 342 5.77 11.33 6.17
N THR A 343 6.48 12.38 5.77
CA THR A 343 7.96 12.37 5.77
C THR A 343 8.45 12.14 7.21
N GLU A 344 9.70 11.73 7.43
CA GLU A 344 10.26 11.55 8.79
C GLU A 344 10.00 12.78 9.68
N ALA A 345 10.24 13.97 9.15
CA ALA A 345 10.03 15.24 9.84
C ALA A 345 8.57 15.46 10.31
N ASN A 346 7.59 14.89 9.60
CA ASN A 346 6.18 15.02 9.96
C ASN A 346 5.76 14.07 11.09
N TYR A 347 6.53 13.01 11.38
CA TYR A 347 6.17 12.06 12.43
C TYR A 347 6.43 12.63 13.82
N ASP A 348 7.59 13.25 14.02
CA ASP A 348 7.90 13.96 15.27
C ASP A 348 6.92 15.10 15.50
N ALA A 349 6.52 15.82 14.45
CA ALA A 349 5.50 16.86 14.53
C ALA A 349 4.11 16.29 14.89
N LEU A 350 3.70 15.16 14.30
CA LEU A 350 2.42 14.50 14.60
C LEU A 350 2.37 13.92 16.01
N LEU A 351 3.45 13.27 16.46
CA LEU A 351 3.57 12.74 17.82
C LEU A 351 3.57 13.89 18.84
N SER A 352 4.33 14.96 18.58
CA SER A 352 4.36 16.15 19.43
C SER A 352 2.98 16.83 19.50
N LYS A 353 2.27 16.92 18.37
CA LYS A 353 0.92 17.50 18.32
C LYS A 353 -0.11 16.63 19.03
N SER A 354 -0.13 15.32 18.79
CA SER A 354 -1.04 14.40 19.49
C SER A 354 -0.79 14.37 20.99
N ARG A 355 0.48 14.51 21.42
CA ARG A 355 0.86 14.62 22.82
C ARG A 355 0.34 15.90 23.45
N ALA A 356 0.57 17.04 22.80
CA ALA A 356 0.10 18.34 23.26
C ALA A 356 -1.44 18.41 23.33
N GLU A 357 -2.14 17.84 22.36
CA GLU A 357 -3.61 17.77 22.35
C GLU A 357 -4.15 16.89 23.48
N PHE A 358 -3.54 15.72 23.72
CA PHE A 358 -3.91 14.86 24.85
C PHE A 358 -3.65 15.53 26.20
N GLU A 359 -2.47 16.14 26.38
CA GLU A 359 -2.10 16.87 27.60
C GLU A 359 -3.00 18.10 27.87
N SER A 360 -3.55 18.71 26.81
CA SER A 360 -4.51 19.81 26.93
C SER A 360 -5.91 19.38 27.38
N GLN A 361 -6.27 18.10 27.15
CA GLN A 361 -7.57 17.54 27.51
C GLN A 361 -7.59 16.91 28.90
N ILE A 362 -6.43 16.67 29.51
CA ILE A 362 -6.35 16.36 30.94
C ILE A 362 -6.86 17.59 31.69
N PRO A 363 -7.96 17.50 32.47
CA PRO A 363 -8.51 18.64 33.17
C PRO A 363 -7.45 19.19 34.13
N LYS A 364 -6.83 20.31 33.75
CA LYS A 364 -5.92 21.05 34.61
C LYS A 364 -6.73 21.49 35.82
N SER A 365 -6.38 20.95 36.99
CA SER A 365 -6.93 21.38 38.26
C SER A 365 -6.82 22.90 38.34
N SER A 366 -7.98 23.51 38.58
CA SER A 366 -8.24 24.93 38.39
C SER A 366 -7.30 25.83 39.19
N SER A 367 -6.51 26.65 38.50
CA SER A 367 -6.19 28.01 38.96
C SER A 367 -6.41 28.96 37.79
N GLY A 368 -7.38 29.87 37.97
CA GLY A 368 -8.02 30.59 36.88
C GLY A 368 -7.30 31.86 36.44
N ALA A 369 -7.40 32.14 35.13
CA ALA A 369 -7.43 33.49 34.58
C ALA A 369 -8.11 33.45 33.20
N PRO A 370 -9.05 34.36 32.87
CA PRO A 370 -9.78 34.33 31.60
C PRO A 370 -9.05 35.16 30.52
N SER A 371 -8.87 34.59 29.33
CA SER A 371 -8.41 35.32 28.13
C SER A 371 -9.51 35.37 27.06
N ARG A 372 -9.67 36.56 26.47
CA ARG A 372 -10.69 36.95 25.48
C ARG A 372 -10.46 36.30 24.10
N PRO A 373 -11.51 36.03 23.31
CA PRO A 373 -11.37 35.52 21.94
C PRO A 373 -11.21 36.65 20.91
N LEU A 374 -10.28 36.45 19.97
CA LEU A 374 -10.08 37.26 18.77
C LEU A 374 -10.95 36.72 17.62
N LYS A 375 -11.65 37.62 16.93
CA LYS A 375 -12.46 37.36 15.74
C LYS A 375 -11.57 37.00 14.55
N GLN A 376 -11.76 35.82 13.95
CA GLN A 376 -11.19 35.46 12.64
C GLN A 376 -12.17 35.84 11.53
N ALA A 377 -11.66 36.55 10.52
CA ALA A 377 -12.37 36.90 9.30
C ALA A 377 -12.25 35.76 8.28
N ASN A 378 -13.38 35.32 7.73
CA ASN A 378 -13.47 34.32 6.68
C ASN A 378 -13.13 34.95 5.31
N SER A 379 -11.98 34.61 4.75
CA SER A 379 -11.69 34.73 3.32
C SER A 379 -11.66 33.32 2.73
N ALA A 380 -12.49 33.05 1.72
CA ALA A 380 -12.54 31.77 1.04
C ALA A 380 -11.23 31.50 0.27
N ARG A 381 -10.27 30.84 0.91
CA ARG A 381 -9.06 30.30 0.25
C ARG A 381 -9.37 28.94 -0.36
N ASN A 382 -8.79 28.67 -1.53
CA ASN A 382 -8.91 27.40 -2.22
C ASN A 382 -8.06 26.34 -1.48
N PRO A 383 -8.68 25.34 -0.82
CA PRO A 383 -7.97 24.37 0.01
C PRO A 383 -7.01 23.48 -0.79
N PHE A 384 -7.22 23.31 -2.10
CA PHE A 384 -6.30 22.54 -2.94
C PHE A 384 -4.97 23.25 -3.15
N ARG A 385 -4.96 24.58 -3.16
CA ARG A 385 -3.73 25.38 -3.33
C ARG A 385 -2.86 25.33 -2.08
N ASP A 386 -3.47 25.48 -0.90
CA ASP A 386 -2.75 25.35 0.38
C ASP A 386 -2.10 23.95 0.51
N ILE A 387 -2.75 22.92 -0.05
CA ILE A 387 -2.22 21.55 -0.10
C ILE A 387 -1.02 21.44 -1.06
N CYS A 388 -1.10 22.00 -2.27
CA CYS A 388 0.00 21.96 -3.23
C CYS A 388 1.22 22.75 -2.74
N MET A 389 1.02 23.95 -2.19
CA MET A 389 2.11 24.77 -1.67
C MET A 389 2.78 24.13 -0.44
N SER A 390 1.98 23.57 0.48
CA SER A 390 2.53 22.83 1.63
C SER A 390 3.36 21.61 1.19
N GLY A 391 2.96 20.91 0.13
CA GLY A 391 3.74 19.81 -0.44
C GLY A 391 5.08 20.26 -1.04
N ILE A 392 5.09 21.36 -1.79
CA ILE A 392 6.30 21.95 -2.38
C ILE A 392 7.27 22.41 -1.27
N GLU A 393 6.75 23.07 -0.22
CA GLU A 393 7.55 23.52 0.92
C GLU A 393 8.18 22.37 1.70
N ALA A 394 7.42 21.29 1.96
CA ALA A 394 7.95 20.12 2.65
C ALA A 394 9.05 19.41 1.83
N MET A 395 8.87 19.29 0.51
CA MET A 395 9.89 18.73 -0.38
C MET A 395 11.14 19.62 -0.44
N GLU A 396 10.96 20.95 -0.48
CA GLU A 396 12.08 21.91 -0.43
C GLU A 396 12.88 21.76 0.87
N GLN A 397 12.19 21.68 2.02
CA GLN A 397 12.85 21.51 3.32
C GLN A 397 13.67 20.22 3.40
N ASN A 398 13.13 19.09 2.92
CA ASN A 398 13.87 17.83 2.90
C ASN A 398 15.11 17.92 2.01
N LEU A 399 14.99 18.52 0.83
CA LEU A 399 16.13 18.75 -0.08
C LEU A 399 17.20 19.65 0.55
N VAL A 400 16.80 20.68 1.32
CA VAL A 400 17.74 21.54 2.05
C VAL A 400 18.52 20.74 3.09
N VAL A 401 17.86 19.85 3.84
CA VAL A 401 18.53 18.96 4.81
C VAL A 401 19.51 18.04 4.11
N SER A 402 19.10 17.34 3.04
CA SER A 402 19.98 16.43 2.29
C SER A 402 21.18 17.16 1.65
N VAL A 403 20.99 18.39 1.15
CA VAL A 403 22.10 19.22 0.65
C VAL A 403 23.06 19.57 1.80
N GLY A 404 22.54 19.87 2.98
CA GLY A 404 23.35 20.13 4.18
C GLY A 404 24.20 18.92 4.57
N GLU A 405 23.60 17.73 4.65
CA GLU A 405 24.30 16.48 4.98
C GLU A 405 25.39 16.14 3.97
N LEU A 406 25.10 16.28 2.67
CA LEU A 406 26.09 16.06 1.61
C LEU A 406 27.24 17.07 1.67
N HIS A 407 26.96 18.31 2.08
CA HIS A 407 28.00 19.32 2.27
C HIS A 407 28.93 18.98 3.45
N THR A 408 28.36 18.52 4.57
CA THR A 408 29.12 18.04 5.72
C THR A 408 29.99 16.85 5.33
N LEU A 409 29.41 15.83 4.67
CA LEU A 409 30.16 14.65 4.22
C LEU A 409 31.32 15.03 3.29
N ASN A 410 31.09 15.95 2.34
CA ASN A 410 32.13 16.40 1.42
C ASN A 410 33.27 17.15 2.15
N THR A 411 32.92 17.91 3.19
CA THR A 411 33.90 18.62 4.03
C THR A 411 34.73 17.63 4.84
N ASP A 412 34.08 16.66 5.49
CA ASP A 412 34.76 15.62 6.27
C ASP A 412 35.71 14.78 5.40
N LEU A 413 35.30 14.42 4.18
CA LEU A 413 36.16 13.70 3.23
C LEU A 413 37.34 14.56 2.77
N ALA A 414 37.15 15.87 2.60
CA ALA A 414 38.25 16.78 2.26
C ALA A 414 39.26 16.90 3.42
N ASP A 415 38.78 16.94 4.67
CA ASP A 415 39.64 16.98 5.85
C ASP A 415 40.40 15.69 6.07
N GLN A 416 39.76 14.53 5.87
CA GLN A 416 40.42 13.22 5.89
C GLN A 416 41.50 13.12 4.82
N LEU A 417 41.22 13.59 3.60
CA LEU A 417 42.18 13.59 2.51
C LEU A 417 43.39 14.51 2.82
N ASN A 418 43.13 15.71 3.37
CA ASN A 418 44.19 16.62 3.81
C ASN A 418 45.05 16.02 4.93
N HIS A 419 44.43 15.30 5.86
CA HIS A 419 45.14 14.59 6.92
C HIS A 419 46.03 13.49 6.33
N ALA A 420 45.49 12.66 5.42
CA ALA A 420 46.25 11.59 4.77
C ALA A 420 47.47 12.13 3.98
N TYR A 421 47.29 13.23 3.23
CA TYR A 421 48.42 13.89 2.55
C TYR A 421 49.46 14.46 3.51
N LYS A 422 49.04 15.04 4.64
CA LYS A 422 49.98 15.50 5.68
C LYS A 422 50.76 14.35 6.28
N THR A 423 50.10 13.22 6.59
CA THR A 423 50.77 12.01 7.06
C THR A 423 51.80 11.56 6.04
N MET A 424 51.42 11.40 4.77
CA MET A 424 52.36 11.01 3.70
C MET A 424 53.58 11.96 3.61
N ALA A 425 53.35 13.28 3.72
CA ALA A 425 54.43 14.27 3.69
C ALA A 425 55.35 14.22 4.93
N THR A 426 54.80 13.96 6.12
CA THR A 426 55.58 13.88 7.36
C THR A 426 56.47 12.65 7.45
N TRP A 427 56.02 11.52 6.90
CA TRP A 427 56.78 10.26 6.94
C TRP A 427 57.86 10.17 5.85
N GLY A 428 57.71 10.91 4.75
CA GLY A 428 58.75 11.09 3.73
C GLY A 428 59.41 9.78 3.30
N SER A 429 60.75 9.77 3.21
CA SER A 429 61.55 8.58 2.82
C SER A 429 61.71 7.53 3.94
N THR A 430 61.14 7.77 5.12
CA THR A 430 61.34 6.91 6.29
C THR A 430 60.22 5.88 6.49
N MET A 431 59.16 5.94 5.69
CA MET A 431 58.04 5.00 5.76
C MET A 431 58.41 3.66 5.11
N PRO A 432 58.11 2.52 5.75
CA PRO A 432 58.19 1.22 5.10
C PRO A 432 57.38 1.19 3.80
N LEU A 433 57.88 0.48 2.79
CA LEU A 433 57.23 0.37 1.48
C LEU A 433 55.79 -0.17 1.58
N GLU A 434 55.56 -1.16 2.44
CA GLU A 434 54.23 -1.76 2.63
C GLU A 434 53.21 -0.74 3.17
N ASP A 435 53.59 0.04 4.17
CA ASP A 435 52.74 1.10 4.74
C ASP A 435 52.45 2.21 3.70
N SER A 436 53.40 2.46 2.78
CA SER A 436 53.25 3.45 1.71
C SER A 436 52.21 3.05 0.68
N GLU A 437 52.21 1.78 0.26
CA GLU A 437 51.21 1.28 -0.68
C GLU A 437 49.81 1.27 -0.06
N GLU A 438 49.69 0.92 1.23
CA GLU A 438 48.41 0.96 1.94
C GLU A 438 47.87 2.39 2.08
N LEU A 439 48.72 3.36 2.46
CA LEU A 439 48.33 4.76 2.57
C LEU A 439 47.92 5.36 1.22
N GLU A 440 48.63 5.03 0.14
CA GLU A 440 48.28 5.44 -1.22
C GLU A 440 46.94 4.83 -1.67
N GLY A 441 46.70 3.55 -1.35
CA GLY A 441 45.40 2.89 -1.57
C GLY A 441 44.26 3.60 -0.83
N HIS A 442 44.48 3.98 0.43
CA HIS A 442 43.50 4.71 1.23
C HIS A 442 43.21 6.11 0.67
N ILE A 443 44.23 6.85 0.25
CA ILE A 443 44.09 8.17 -0.41
C ILE A 443 43.24 8.05 -1.68
N ASN A 444 43.53 7.06 -2.54
CA ASN A 444 42.76 6.83 -3.76
C ASN A 444 41.29 6.49 -3.46
N GLN A 445 41.02 5.71 -2.41
CA GLN A 445 39.66 5.41 -1.98
C GLN A 445 38.91 6.67 -1.51
N LEU A 446 39.57 7.53 -0.73
CA LEU A 446 38.99 8.81 -0.26
C LEU A 446 38.68 9.76 -1.42
N ILE A 447 39.54 9.82 -2.45
CA ILE A 447 39.31 10.61 -3.67
C ILE A 447 38.02 10.15 -4.36
N VAL A 448 37.87 8.84 -4.59
CA VAL A 448 36.66 8.27 -5.24
C VAL A 448 35.39 8.56 -4.44
N GLN A 449 35.45 8.44 -3.11
CA GLN A 449 34.31 8.75 -2.25
C GLN A 449 33.94 10.24 -2.30
N LYS A 450 34.94 11.12 -2.29
CA LYS A 450 34.75 12.57 -2.39
C LYS A 450 34.14 12.99 -3.73
N ASP A 451 34.63 12.44 -4.83
CA ASP A 451 34.09 12.72 -6.17
C ASP A 451 32.63 12.29 -6.27
N LYS A 452 32.29 11.10 -5.73
CA LYS A 452 30.91 10.62 -5.67
C LYS A 452 30.02 11.55 -4.84
N ALA A 453 30.49 11.99 -3.67
CA ALA A 453 29.75 12.94 -2.82
C ALA A 453 29.53 14.30 -3.53
N CYS A 454 30.52 14.78 -4.30
CA CYS A 454 30.40 16.01 -5.08
C CYS A 454 29.34 15.89 -6.19
N VAL A 455 29.28 14.76 -6.90
CA VAL A 455 28.26 14.52 -7.94
C VAL A 455 26.85 14.49 -7.35
N GLU A 456 26.66 13.80 -6.22
CA GLU A 456 25.35 13.77 -5.55
C GLU A 456 24.96 15.14 -4.99
N LEU A 457 25.92 15.92 -4.48
CA LEU A 457 25.70 17.28 -4.01
C LEU A 457 25.23 18.20 -5.15
N ASP A 458 25.88 18.18 -6.32
CA ASP A 458 25.46 18.98 -7.48
C ASP A 458 24.05 18.60 -7.96
N LYS A 459 23.75 17.30 -8.00
CA LYS A 459 22.42 16.78 -8.35
C LYS A 459 21.35 17.27 -7.37
N ALA A 460 21.61 17.19 -6.07
CA ALA A 460 20.69 17.68 -5.03
C ALA A 460 20.49 19.21 -5.12
N GLN A 461 21.56 19.98 -5.34
CA GLN A 461 21.49 21.44 -5.54
C GLN A 461 20.71 21.82 -6.80
N LYS A 462 20.84 21.06 -7.90
CA LYS A 462 20.05 21.26 -9.13
C LYS A 462 18.56 20.98 -8.89
N MET A 463 18.23 19.91 -8.17
CA MET A 463 16.85 19.62 -7.79
C MET A 463 16.25 20.73 -6.92
N LEU A 464 17.01 21.22 -5.93
CA LEU A 464 16.57 22.32 -5.06
C LEU A 464 16.32 23.61 -5.85
N ARG A 465 17.19 23.97 -6.80
CA ARG A 465 16.99 25.11 -7.70
C ARG A 465 15.70 24.97 -8.54
N ASN A 466 15.46 23.79 -9.11
CA ASN A 466 14.26 23.53 -9.89
C ASN A 466 12.99 23.64 -9.04
N MET A 467 13.01 23.14 -7.79
CA MET A 467 11.88 23.23 -6.87
C MET A 467 11.56 24.68 -6.48
N ARG A 468 12.60 25.50 -6.21
CA ARG A 468 12.44 26.93 -5.96
C ARG A 468 11.86 27.68 -7.16
N GLY A 469 12.29 27.31 -8.38
CA GLY A 469 11.70 27.85 -9.61
C GLY A 469 10.21 27.57 -9.72
N LYS A 470 9.79 26.32 -9.52
CA LYS A 470 8.37 25.94 -9.53
C LYS A 470 7.54 26.65 -8.47
N ARG A 471 8.11 26.86 -7.28
CA ARG A 471 7.47 27.62 -6.21
C ARG A 471 7.25 29.08 -6.63
N ALA A 472 8.27 29.73 -7.20
CA ALA A 472 8.18 31.10 -7.67
C ALA A 472 7.16 31.25 -8.83
N GLU A 473 7.11 30.29 -9.76
CA GLU A 473 6.10 30.23 -10.82
C GLU A 473 4.68 30.11 -10.25
N ALA A 474 4.47 29.26 -9.24
CA ALA A 474 3.19 29.12 -8.56
C ALA A 474 2.78 30.41 -7.84
N GLU A 475 3.70 31.07 -7.13
CA GLU A 475 3.46 32.35 -6.46
C GLU A 475 3.20 33.50 -7.44
N ALA A 476 3.87 33.52 -8.60
CA ALA A 476 3.66 34.54 -9.63
C ALA A 476 2.29 34.43 -10.30
N SER A 477 1.82 33.20 -10.54
CA SER A 477 0.48 32.94 -11.10
C SER A 477 -0.68 33.42 -10.22
N ASP A 478 -0.41 33.82 -8.97
CA ASP A 478 -1.39 34.40 -8.05
C ASP A 478 -1.47 35.94 -8.10
N SER A 479 -0.50 36.59 -8.76
CA SER A 479 -0.45 38.04 -8.89
C SER A 479 -1.09 38.57 -10.17
N GLU A 480 -1.44 37.68 -11.11
CA GLU A 480 -2.26 37.92 -12.30
C GLU A 480 -3.72 37.52 -12.04
#